data_AF-E6WD74-F1
#
_entry.id   AF-E6WD74-F1
#
_cell.length_a   1.000
_cell.length_b   1.000
_cell.length_c   1.000
_cell.angle_alpha   90.00
_cell.angle_beta   90.00
_cell.angle_gamma   90.00
#
_symmetry.space_group_name_H-M   'P 1'
#
loop_
_entity.id
_entity.type
_entity.pdbx_description
1 polymer ?
#
loop_
_entity_poly.entity_id
_entity_poly.type
_entity_poly.pdbx_seq_one_letter_code
_entity_poly.pdbx_strand_id
1 'polypeptide(L)'
;MEEMHFVYINARGHIKAHSLVQVSHSEEHIQGVCINTHMLKTYRKDRILKQTESGSLASESVGAFSPENYRHLFTLSPPKEVTFDICFTGFKKADKERLIECATANGMTVRSSVTQNLQLLCCGYNAGPTKVTAARMKGVVILDEEQFADFVKTGEIPEV
;
A
#
# COMPACT_ATOMS: atom_id res chain seq x y z
N MET A 1 -6.05 17.45 -31.12
CA MET A 1 -4.98 17.37 -30.08
C MET A 1 -4.34 16.02 -30.24
N GLU A 2 -3.03 15.90 -30.10
CA GLU A 2 -2.34 14.61 -30.27
C GLU A 2 -2.68 13.70 -29.09
N GLU A 3 -3.30 12.56 -29.40
CA GLU A 3 -3.67 11.52 -28.45
C GLU A 3 -2.82 10.29 -28.69
N MET A 4 -2.43 9.61 -27.62
CA MET A 4 -1.67 8.37 -27.69
C MET A 4 -2.40 7.28 -26.91
N HIS A 5 -2.75 6.20 -27.61
CA HIS A 5 -3.41 5.04 -27.03
C HIS A 5 -2.50 3.82 -27.11
N PHE A 6 -2.42 3.06 -26.01
CA PHE A 6 -1.51 1.92 -25.95
C PHE A 6 -1.89 0.91 -24.86
N VAL A 7 -1.43 -0.32 -25.07
CA VAL A 7 -1.42 -1.41 -24.08
C VAL A 7 -0.10 -1.36 -23.33
N TYR A 8 -0.15 -1.40 -22.00
CA TYR A 8 1.00 -1.26 -21.12
C TYR A 8 1.03 -2.34 -20.05
N ILE A 9 2.21 -2.87 -19.75
CA ILE A 9 2.43 -3.76 -18.60
C ILE A 9 3.13 -3.00 -17.47
N ASN A 10 2.54 -3.02 -16.27
CA ASN A 10 3.15 -2.34 -15.12
C ASN A 10 4.24 -3.19 -14.44
N ALA A 11 4.93 -2.61 -13.46
CA ALA A 11 5.98 -3.28 -12.69
C ALA A 11 5.51 -4.50 -11.87
N ARG A 12 4.19 -4.73 -11.78
CA ARG A 12 3.55 -5.86 -11.10
C ARG A 12 2.97 -6.89 -12.09
N GLY A 13 3.19 -6.71 -13.39
CA GLY A 13 2.68 -7.61 -14.43
C GLY A 13 1.23 -7.36 -14.87
N HIS A 14 0.56 -6.32 -14.36
CA HIS A 14 -0.80 -6.00 -14.82
C HIS A 14 -0.76 -5.31 -16.18
N ILE A 15 -1.53 -5.84 -17.13
CA ILE A 15 -1.68 -5.31 -18.48
C ILE A 15 -2.96 -4.48 -18.54
N LYS A 16 -2.87 -3.23 -19.00
CA LYS A 16 -4.01 -2.33 -19.18
C LYS A 16 -3.84 -1.45 -20.40
N ALA A 17 -4.98 -0.99 -20.93
CA ALA A 17 -5.02 0.07 -21.91
C ALA A 17 -4.91 1.44 -21.24
N HIS A 18 -4.20 2.35 -21.89
CA HIS A 18 -4.03 3.73 -21.46
C HIS A 18 -4.22 4.68 -22.64
N SER A 19 -4.65 5.90 -22.33
CA SER A 19 -4.87 6.96 -23.30
C SER A 19 -4.41 8.30 -22.70
N LEU A 20 -3.51 8.97 -23.41
CA LEU A 20 -2.88 10.21 -22.98
C LEU A 20 -3.10 11.31 -24.01
N VAL A 21 -3.18 12.55 -23.54
CA VAL A 21 -3.08 13.76 -24.35
C VAL A 21 -1.88 14.58 -23.90
N GLN A 22 -1.47 15.55 -24.73
CA GLN A 22 -0.31 16.43 -24.46
C GLN A 22 0.95 15.61 -24.17
N VAL A 23 1.24 14.67 -25.07
CA VAL A 23 2.30 13.68 -24.85
C VAL A 23 3.67 14.31 -25.11
N SER A 24 4.61 14.05 -24.20
CA SER A 24 6.02 14.35 -24.38
C SER A 24 6.85 13.07 -24.29
N HIS A 25 7.96 13.05 -25.02
CA HIS A 25 8.86 11.91 -25.11
C HIS A 25 10.25 12.30 -24.61
N SER A 26 10.81 11.48 -23.72
CA SER A 26 12.24 11.47 -23.42
C SER A 26 12.89 10.25 -24.08
N GLU A 27 14.15 9.93 -23.78
CA GLU A 27 14.80 8.71 -24.29
C GLU A 27 14.04 7.45 -23.85
N GLU A 28 13.85 7.28 -22.54
CA GLU A 28 13.29 6.06 -21.94
C GLU A 28 11.79 6.14 -21.60
N HIS A 29 11.22 7.35 -21.54
CA HIS A 29 9.86 7.55 -21.02
C HIS A 29 8.94 8.30 -21.99
N ILE A 30 7.65 8.09 -21.77
CA ILE A 30 6.58 8.97 -22.27
C ILE A 30 5.83 9.56 -21.09
N GLN A 31 5.38 10.80 -21.23
CA GLN A 31 4.55 11.47 -20.23
C GLN A 31 3.36 12.13 -20.92
N GLY A 32 2.24 12.22 -20.22
CA GLY A 32 1.07 12.91 -20.74
C GLY A 32 -0.07 12.93 -19.72
N VAL A 33 -1.11 13.70 -20.02
CA VAL A 33 -2.30 13.79 -19.17
C VAL A 33 -3.24 12.65 -19.52
N CYS A 34 -3.58 11.81 -18.55
CA CYS A 34 -4.49 10.70 -18.77
C CYS A 34 -5.93 11.19 -18.99
N ILE A 35 -6.56 10.75 -20.08
CA ILE A 35 -7.92 11.19 -20.46
C ILE A 35 -8.93 10.90 -19.35
N ASN A 36 -8.86 9.72 -18.74
CA ASN A 36 -9.85 9.28 -17.76
C ASN A 36 -9.67 9.90 -16.37
N THR A 37 -8.44 10.20 -15.96
CA THR A 37 -8.15 10.68 -14.60
C THR A 37 -7.74 12.14 -14.54
N HIS A 38 -7.50 12.78 -15.70
CA HIS A 38 -6.95 14.14 -15.82
C HIS A 38 -5.65 14.36 -15.04
N MET A 39 -4.91 13.30 -14.75
CA MET A 39 -3.64 13.33 -14.02
C MET A 39 -2.49 13.14 -14.98
N LEU A 40 -1.40 13.88 -14.77
CA LEU A 40 -0.13 13.63 -15.44
C LEU A 40 0.39 12.23 -15.06
N LYS A 41 0.72 11.42 -16.06
CA LYS A 41 1.27 10.07 -15.88
C LYS A 41 2.53 9.89 -16.72
N THR A 42 3.46 9.14 -16.16
CA THR A 42 4.73 8.75 -16.79
C THR A 42 4.74 7.24 -17.02
N TYR A 43 5.15 6.81 -18.20
CA TYR A 43 5.31 5.40 -18.56
C TYR A 43 6.70 5.17 -19.14
N ARG A 44 7.27 4.00 -18.86
CA ARG A 44 8.50 3.57 -19.53
C ARG A 44 8.17 3.00 -20.90
N LYS A 45 8.95 3.36 -21.91
CA LYS A 45 8.71 2.92 -23.29
C LYS A 45 8.87 1.41 -23.48
N ASP A 46 9.82 0.81 -22.78
CA ASP A 46 10.11 -0.63 -22.83
C ASP A 46 8.95 -1.51 -22.32
N ARG A 47 7.96 -0.90 -21.65
CA ARG A 47 6.77 -1.57 -21.12
C ARG A 47 5.49 -1.30 -21.93
N ILE A 48 5.60 -0.58 -23.05
CA ILE A 48 4.50 -0.41 -24.00
C ILE A 48 4.46 -1.65 -24.91
N LEU A 49 3.40 -2.44 -24.78
CA LEU A 49 3.23 -3.69 -25.53
C LEU A 49 2.76 -3.44 -26.97
N LYS A 50 1.86 -2.47 -27.15
CA LYS A 50 1.27 -2.13 -28.46
C LYS A 50 0.66 -0.73 -28.42
N GLN A 51 0.90 0.08 -29.45
CA GLN A 51 0.18 1.33 -29.67
C GLN A 51 -1.00 1.10 -30.61
N THR A 52 -2.09 1.85 -30.43
CA THR A 52 -3.33 1.72 -31.21
C THR A 52 -3.88 3.09 -31.59
N GLU A 53 -4.78 3.11 -32.58
CA GLU A 53 -5.39 4.34 -33.08
C GLU A 53 -6.43 4.93 -32.13
N SER A 54 -7.02 4.10 -31.25
CA SER A 54 -8.04 4.53 -30.29
C SER A 54 -7.93 3.78 -28.95
N GLY A 55 -8.51 4.38 -27.91
CA GLY A 55 -8.60 3.78 -26.58
C GLY A 55 -9.48 2.53 -26.52
N SER A 56 -10.50 2.43 -27.38
CA SER A 56 -11.33 1.22 -27.49
C SER A 56 -10.54 0.04 -28.02
N LEU A 57 -9.80 0.24 -29.13
CA LEU A 57 -8.93 -0.80 -29.70
C LEU A 57 -7.82 -1.23 -28.74
N ALA A 58 -7.24 -0.30 -27.98
CA ALA A 58 -6.29 -0.63 -26.94
C ALA A 58 -6.92 -1.57 -25.91
N SER A 59 -8.13 -1.27 -25.46
CA SER A 59 -8.86 -2.02 -24.43
C SER A 59 -9.22 -3.43 -24.91
N GLU A 60 -9.72 -3.56 -26.14
CA GLU A 60 -10.00 -4.86 -26.77
C GLU A 60 -8.74 -5.70 -26.95
N SER A 61 -7.61 -5.05 -27.25
CA SER A 61 -6.33 -5.73 -27.46
C SER A 61 -5.71 -6.29 -26.18
N VAL A 62 -6.11 -5.84 -24.98
CA VAL A 62 -5.50 -6.27 -23.70
C VAL A 62 -5.52 -7.79 -23.55
N GLY A 63 -6.64 -8.44 -23.90
CA GLY A 63 -6.81 -9.88 -23.75
C GLY A 63 -5.89 -10.72 -24.64
N ALA A 64 -5.28 -10.13 -25.67
CA ALA A 64 -4.33 -10.83 -26.54
C ALA A 64 -2.93 -10.99 -25.91
N PHE A 65 -2.65 -10.30 -24.79
CA PHE A 65 -1.33 -10.33 -24.15
C PHE A 65 -1.35 -11.16 -22.87
N SER A 66 -0.41 -12.09 -22.75
CA SER A 66 -0.15 -12.83 -21.51
C SER A 66 1.03 -12.21 -20.75
N PRO A 67 0.88 -11.88 -19.45
CA PRO A 67 1.99 -11.37 -18.64
C PRO A 67 3.21 -12.31 -18.61
N GLU A 68 3.02 -13.62 -18.73
CA GLU A 68 4.12 -14.60 -18.69
C GLU A 68 5.14 -14.39 -19.81
N ASN A 69 4.72 -13.82 -20.95
CA ASN A 69 5.63 -13.50 -22.06
C ASN A 69 6.57 -12.32 -21.74
N TYR A 70 6.30 -11.57 -20.68
CA TYR A 70 6.97 -10.34 -20.32
C TYR A 70 7.56 -10.37 -18.90
N ARG A 71 7.79 -11.55 -18.33
CA ARG A 71 8.32 -11.72 -16.96
C ARG A 71 9.58 -10.90 -16.66
N HIS A 72 10.42 -10.66 -17.67
CA HIS A 72 11.63 -9.85 -17.52
C HIS A 72 11.35 -8.35 -17.27
N LEU A 73 10.13 -7.87 -17.52
CA LEU A 73 9.73 -6.47 -17.35
C LEU A 73 9.14 -6.16 -15.97
N PHE A 74 8.82 -7.18 -15.16
CA PHE A 74 8.19 -7.00 -13.85
C PHE A 74 8.71 -7.98 -12.80
N THR A 75 8.51 -7.64 -11.53
CA THR A 75 8.81 -8.54 -10.42
C THR A 75 7.54 -8.76 -9.62
N LEU A 76 7.20 -10.03 -9.41
CA LEU A 76 6.14 -10.40 -8.48
C LEU A 76 6.74 -10.35 -7.09
N SER A 77 6.34 -9.35 -6.30
CA SER A 77 6.63 -9.36 -4.87
C SER A 77 5.93 -10.58 -4.27
N PRO A 78 6.60 -11.34 -3.37
CA PRO A 78 5.91 -12.39 -2.65
C PRO A 78 4.69 -11.80 -1.91
N PRO A 79 3.63 -12.60 -1.71
CA PRO A 79 2.52 -12.18 -0.86
C PRO A 79 3.06 -11.68 0.48
N LYS A 80 2.58 -10.52 0.94
CA LYS A 80 2.95 -10.05 2.27
C LYS A 80 2.42 -11.03 3.29
N GLU A 81 3.27 -11.42 4.24
CA GLU A 81 2.83 -12.20 5.40
C GLU A 81 1.75 -11.45 6.15
N VAL A 82 0.73 -12.19 6.61
CA VAL A 82 -0.34 -11.66 7.44
C VAL A 82 0.19 -11.61 8.88
N THR A 83 0.30 -10.41 9.43
CA THR A 83 0.81 -10.15 10.78
C THR A 83 -0.26 -9.50 11.65
N PHE A 84 -0.17 -9.71 12.96
CA PHE A 84 -0.92 -8.94 13.94
C PHE A 84 -0.10 -7.71 14.33
N ASP A 85 -0.43 -6.56 13.76
CA ASP A 85 0.31 -5.31 13.90
C ASP A 85 -0.15 -4.51 15.13
N ILE A 86 0.83 -4.07 15.93
CA ILE A 86 0.62 -3.23 17.12
C ILE A 86 1.48 -1.96 17.08
N CYS A 87 0.96 -0.84 17.58
CA CYS A 87 1.69 0.41 17.73
C CYS A 87 1.64 0.89 19.18
N PHE A 88 2.77 1.33 19.72
CA PHE A 88 2.85 1.95 21.03
C PHE A 88 3.00 3.47 20.91
N THR A 89 2.24 4.21 21.70
CA THR A 89 2.30 5.68 21.77
C THR A 89 2.20 6.16 23.21
N GLY A 90 2.86 7.28 23.54
CA GLY A 90 2.72 7.89 24.86
C GLY A 90 3.49 7.24 26.01
N PHE A 91 4.49 6.41 25.71
CA PHE A 91 5.36 5.79 26.71
C PHE A 91 6.75 6.43 26.70
N LYS A 92 7.42 6.49 27.87
CA LYS A 92 8.87 6.74 27.93
C LYS A 92 9.63 5.61 27.26
N LYS A 93 10.90 5.88 26.93
CA LYS A 93 11.77 4.94 26.19
C LYS A 93 11.82 3.55 26.84
N ALA A 94 12.11 3.46 28.13
CA ALA A 94 12.23 2.20 28.85
C ALA A 94 10.93 1.37 28.83
N ASP A 95 9.79 1.99 29.14
CA ASP A 95 8.48 1.31 29.10
C ASP A 95 8.15 0.84 27.69
N LYS A 96 8.40 1.69 26.70
CA LYS A 96 8.17 1.37 25.29
C LYS A 96 9.02 0.17 24.85
N GLU A 97 10.29 0.12 25.24
CA GLU A 97 11.19 -1.00 24.90
C GLU A 97 10.68 -2.31 25.51
N ARG A 98 10.32 -2.32 26.81
CA ARG A 98 9.71 -3.49 27.47
C ARG A 98 8.43 -3.97 26.77
N LEU A 99 7.55 -3.04 26.39
CA LEU A 99 6.29 -3.37 25.71
C LEU A 99 6.51 -3.93 24.31
N ILE A 100 7.52 -3.42 23.58
CA ILE A 100 7.92 -3.92 22.26
C ILE A 100 8.47 -5.34 22.37
N GLU A 101 9.32 -5.61 23.35
CA GLU A 101 9.85 -6.94 23.62
C GLU A 101 8.72 -7.93 23.94
N CYS A 102 7.79 -7.53 24.81
CA CYS A 102 6.61 -8.33 25.15
C CYS A 102 5.75 -8.66 23.92
N ALA A 103 5.42 -7.65 23.11
CA ALA A 103 4.63 -7.85 21.88
C ALA A 103 5.34 -8.79 20.89
N THR A 104 6.64 -8.60 20.69
CA THR A 104 7.43 -9.40 19.75
C THR A 104 7.55 -10.85 20.22
N ALA A 105 7.75 -11.07 21.53
CA ALA A 105 7.78 -12.40 22.13
C ALA A 105 6.45 -13.16 21.99
N ASN A 106 5.34 -12.43 21.83
CA ASN A 106 4.00 -12.97 21.61
C ASN A 106 3.57 -12.96 20.13
N GLY A 107 4.52 -12.86 19.19
CA GLY A 107 4.26 -13.01 17.75
C GLY A 107 3.59 -11.80 17.08
N MET A 108 3.53 -10.65 17.77
CA MET A 108 2.99 -9.42 17.20
C MET A 108 4.07 -8.63 16.45
N THR A 109 3.67 -7.89 15.42
CA THR A 109 4.57 -7.03 14.66
C THR A 109 4.44 -5.58 15.09
N VAL A 110 5.51 -5.04 15.68
CA VAL A 110 5.52 -3.66 16.15
C VAL A 110 5.69 -2.67 14.99
N ARG A 111 4.79 -1.70 14.91
CA ARG A 111 4.82 -0.59 13.94
C ARG A 111 5.11 0.74 14.65
N SER A 112 5.85 1.61 13.96
CA SER A 112 6.16 2.96 14.44
C SER A 112 5.00 3.95 14.27
N SER A 113 4.02 3.63 13.43
CA SER A 113 2.88 4.49 13.09
C SER A 113 1.57 3.71 12.98
N VAL A 114 0.46 4.44 12.94
CA VAL A 114 -0.87 3.88 12.71
C VAL A 114 -1.03 3.59 11.22
N THR A 115 -0.69 2.36 10.81
CA THR A 115 -0.77 1.89 9.41
C THR A 115 -2.22 1.60 8.99
N GLN A 116 -2.45 1.12 7.77
CA GLN A 116 -3.80 0.70 7.33
C GLN A 116 -4.22 -0.64 7.94
N ASN A 117 -3.26 -1.52 8.22
CA ASN A 117 -3.51 -2.88 8.70
C ASN A 117 -3.19 -3.02 10.19
N LEU A 118 -3.15 -1.92 10.95
CA LEU A 118 -2.88 -1.96 12.38
C LEU A 118 -4.10 -2.56 13.11
N GLN A 119 -3.92 -3.60 13.93
CA GLN A 119 -5.00 -4.16 14.73
C GLN A 119 -5.11 -3.44 16.08
N LEU A 120 -3.98 -3.06 16.67
CA LEU A 120 -3.91 -2.57 18.05
C LEU A 120 -3.07 -1.30 18.20
N LEU A 121 -3.61 -0.30 18.90
CA LEU A 121 -2.86 0.84 19.42
C LEU A 121 -2.84 0.76 20.95
N CYS A 122 -1.66 0.56 21.54
CA CYS A 122 -1.48 0.64 22.98
C CYS A 122 -1.07 2.08 23.37
N CYS A 123 -1.87 2.72 24.21
CA CYS A 123 -1.76 4.10 24.63
C CYS A 123 -1.20 4.21 26.05
N GLY A 124 -0.09 4.91 26.20
CA GLY A 124 0.50 5.24 27.48
C GLY A 124 0.09 6.62 28.00
N TYR A 125 0.63 6.97 29.16
CA TYR A 125 0.32 8.19 29.92
C TYR A 125 0.61 9.52 29.20
N ASN A 126 1.43 9.52 28.15
CA ASN A 126 1.73 10.70 27.33
C ASN A 126 1.15 10.60 25.89
N ALA A 127 0.09 9.80 25.68
CA ALA A 127 -0.45 9.57 24.34
C ALA A 127 -1.09 10.85 23.77
N GLY A 128 -0.48 11.40 22.71
CA GLY A 128 -1.01 12.57 22.00
C GLY A 128 -2.22 12.24 21.11
N PRO A 129 -3.08 13.22 20.82
CA PRO A 129 -4.37 13.01 20.15
C PRO A 129 -4.22 12.51 18.70
N THR A 130 -3.13 12.86 18.01
CA THR A 130 -2.94 12.54 16.58
C THR A 130 -3.04 11.05 16.28
N LYS A 131 -2.34 10.20 17.04
CA LYS A 131 -2.37 8.74 16.81
C LYS A 131 -3.67 8.10 17.28
N VAL A 132 -4.23 8.58 18.38
CA VAL A 132 -5.50 8.09 18.93
C VAL A 132 -6.64 8.35 17.94
N THR A 133 -6.74 9.58 17.41
CA THR A 133 -7.73 9.93 16.39
C THR A 133 -7.52 9.10 15.12
N ALA A 134 -6.28 8.96 14.65
CA ALA A 134 -5.99 8.14 13.47
C ALA A 134 -6.39 6.66 13.65
N ALA A 135 -6.17 6.10 14.85
CA ALA A 135 -6.57 4.75 15.20
C ALA A 135 -8.10 4.59 15.21
N ARG A 136 -8.81 5.51 15.87
CA ARG A 136 -10.28 5.54 15.89
C ARG A 136 -10.89 5.59 14.49
N MET A 137 -10.38 6.49 13.64
CA MET A 137 -10.87 6.64 12.26
C MET A 137 -10.68 5.38 11.40
N LYS A 138 -9.76 4.50 11.80
CA LYS A 138 -9.44 3.25 11.09
C LYS A 138 -10.04 2.01 11.77
N GLY A 139 -10.82 2.18 12.84
CA GLY A 139 -11.40 1.07 13.60
C GLY A 139 -10.36 0.21 14.32
N VAL A 140 -9.19 0.76 14.62
CA VAL A 140 -8.12 0.08 15.37
C VAL A 140 -8.55 -0.05 16.83
N VAL A 141 -8.32 -1.21 17.43
CA VAL A 141 -8.56 -1.42 18.87
C VAL A 141 -7.57 -0.57 19.66
N ILE A 142 -8.06 0.14 20.68
CA ILE A 142 -7.23 1.01 21.50
C ILE A 142 -7.27 0.47 22.92
N LEU A 143 -6.10 0.11 23.46
CA LEU A 143 -5.92 -0.37 24.82
C LEU A 143 -4.93 0.54 25.55
N ASP A 144 -5.02 0.60 26.87
CA ASP A 144 -3.91 1.08 27.70
C ASP A 144 -2.87 -0.04 27.94
N GLU A 145 -1.91 0.20 28.84
CA GLU A 145 -0.89 -0.79 29.17
C GLU A 145 -1.43 -1.99 29.95
N GLU A 146 -2.34 -1.77 30.90
CA GLU A 146 -2.90 -2.83 31.73
C GLU A 146 -3.77 -3.77 30.89
N GLN A 147 -4.65 -3.18 30.08
CA GLN A 147 -5.46 -3.89 29.11
C GLN A 147 -4.63 -4.65 28.07
N PHE A 148 -3.49 -4.08 27.63
CA PHE A 148 -2.57 -4.79 26.75
C PHE A 148 -1.94 -6.00 27.45
N ALA A 149 -1.54 -5.86 28.72
CA ALA A 149 -0.99 -6.97 29.49
C ALA A 149 -2.01 -8.11 29.66
N ASP A 150 -3.27 -7.76 29.92
CA ASP A 150 -4.37 -8.74 29.99
C ASP A 150 -4.59 -9.42 28.65
N PHE A 151 -4.65 -8.65 27.55
CA PHE A 151 -4.77 -9.19 26.19
C PHE A 151 -3.64 -10.17 25.85
N VAL A 152 -2.39 -9.84 26.21
CA VAL A 152 -1.25 -10.75 25.98
C VAL A 152 -1.40 -12.05 26.77
N LYS A 153 -1.97 -11.98 27.98
CA LYS A 153 -2.12 -13.13 28.87
C LYS A 153 -3.30 -14.02 28.48
N THR A 154 -4.42 -13.45 28.07
CA THR A 154 -5.68 -14.17 27.84
C THR A 154 -5.98 -14.40 26.36
N GLY A 155 -5.44 -13.56 25.47
CA GLY A 155 -5.83 -13.49 24.07
C GLY A 155 -7.18 -12.80 23.82
N GLU A 156 -7.83 -12.31 24.88
CA GLU A 156 -9.14 -11.65 24.81
C GLU A 156 -8.97 -10.13 24.82
N ILE A 157 -9.78 -9.42 24.03
CA ILE A 157 -9.82 -7.95 24.10
C ILE A 157 -10.64 -7.60 25.34
N PRO A 158 -10.07 -6.88 26.32
CA PRO A 158 -10.80 -6.49 27.52
C PRO A 158 -12.04 -5.69 27.16
N GLU A 159 -13.20 -6.08 27.71
CA GLU A 159 -14.42 -5.27 27.62
C GLU A 159 -14.24 -4.00 28.47
N VAL A 160 -14.61 -2.86 27.89
CA VAL A 160 -14.50 -1.53 28.50
C VAL A 160 -15.62 -1.31 29.51
#